data_AF-A0A966BIT1-F1
#
_entry.id   AF-A0A966BIT1-F1
#
_cell.length_a   1.000
_cell.length_b   1.000
_cell.length_c   1.000
_cell.angle_alpha   90.00
_cell.angle_beta   90.00
_cell.angle_gamma   90.00
#
_symmetry.space_group_name_H-M   'P 1'
#
loop_
_entity.id
_entity.type
_entity.pdbx_description
1 polymer ?
#
loop_
_entity_poly.entity_id
_entity_poly.type
_entity_poly.pdbx_seq_one_letter_code
_entity_poly.pdbx_strand_id
1 'polypeptide(L)'
;MSDGEQYDVIVVGAGASGAPLASRVSENPNLRVLLLEAGPDYSAIETTPDDLRNGHHNSEYDHDWGLAYSPTQSRPGQPLPRGKVTGGSSAVNTCIFLRGIPEDYDHWAELGNSEWAWKDVLPTFRRLERDLDYGDQAHHGNAGPMTVRRYPHNELTDLHQAFLSTADELDYPFAPDQNDPDAWGAGPQPMNKLGQLRVSTASSYLAPIRLRPNFDIISRASTTRVILKHKKAAGVEIIQSDGSTKTIRGRLVVLCAGAIHTPGILLRSGIGPIADLNRIKVDPVVDVPGVGNYLADHPALFVMCQPSHNELVQRNQPIIQTILRYTSAENISRLDMQIEQLTYVGRDDNPYFGIAAVLE
;
A
#
# COMPACT_ATOMS: atom_id res chain seq x y z
N MET A 1 16.21 -2.21 -26.38
CA MET A 1 14.87 -2.48 -26.96
C MET A 1 14.75 -1.73 -28.26
N SER A 2 14.59 -2.46 -29.37
CA SER A 2 14.36 -1.88 -30.69
C SER A 2 13.01 -1.13 -30.73
N ASP A 3 12.89 -0.13 -31.59
CA ASP A 3 11.74 0.78 -31.74
C ASP A 3 10.43 0.13 -32.27
N GLY A 4 10.24 -1.17 -32.01
CA GLY A 4 9.11 -1.95 -32.52
C GLY A 4 8.52 -3.00 -31.56
N GLU A 5 9.01 -3.12 -30.32
CA GLU A 5 8.46 -4.11 -29.38
C GLU A 5 7.08 -3.68 -28.86
N GLN A 6 6.07 -4.49 -29.18
CA GLN A 6 4.69 -4.32 -28.73
C GLN A 6 4.44 -5.25 -27.56
N TYR A 7 3.89 -4.70 -26.47
CA TYR A 7 3.43 -5.47 -25.32
C TYR A 7 1.94 -5.77 -25.44
N ASP A 8 1.50 -6.91 -24.91
CA ASP A 8 0.08 -7.20 -24.77
C ASP A 8 -0.50 -6.41 -23.60
N VAL A 9 0.22 -6.36 -22.48
CA VAL A 9 -0.22 -5.65 -21.26
C VAL A 9 0.92 -4.77 -20.74
N ILE A 10 0.62 -3.49 -20.55
CA ILE A 10 1.49 -2.54 -19.85
C ILE A 10 0.84 -2.24 -18.50
N VAL A 11 1.56 -2.53 -17.40
CA VAL A 11 1.18 -2.17 -16.04
C VAL A 11 2.01 -0.96 -15.62
N VAL A 12 1.33 0.14 -15.24
CA VAL A 12 1.98 1.40 -14.88
C VAL A 12 2.04 1.54 -13.36
N GLY A 13 3.24 1.44 -12.78
CA GLY A 13 3.49 1.50 -11.34
C GLY A 13 3.73 0.11 -10.75
N ALA A 14 4.91 -0.13 -10.21
CA ALA A 14 5.31 -1.42 -9.62
C ALA A 14 5.01 -1.49 -8.11
N GLY A 15 3.90 -0.87 -7.70
CA GLY A 15 3.49 -0.78 -6.29
C GLY A 15 2.71 -1.98 -5.77
N ALA A 16 1.95 -1.74 -4.69
CA ALA A 16 1.16 -2.75 -3.99
C ALA A 16 0.11 -3.45 -4.89
N SER A 17 -0.43 -2.77 -5.90
CA SER A 17 -1.39 -3.36 -6.85
C SER A 17 -0.74 -3.84 -8.15
N GLY A 18 0.21 -3.06 -8.68
CA GLY A 18 0.79 -3.33 -10.00
C GLY A 18 1.75 -4.50 -10.05
N ALA A 19 2.56 -4.71 -9.00
CA ALA A 19 3.45 -5.87 -8.93
C ALA A 19 2.67 -7.20 -8.88
N PRO A 20 1.63 -7.37 -8.02
CA PRO A 20 0.77 -8.55 -8.07
C PRO A 20 0.08 -8.74 -9.41
N LEU A 21 -0.46 -7.67 -10.00
CA LEU A 21 -1.14 -7.75 -11.29
C LEU A 21 -0.20 -8.26 -12.40
N ALA A 22 0.98 -7.67 -12.53
CA ALA A 22 1.96 -8.08 -13.53
C ALA A 22 2.43 -9.53 -13.32
N SER A 23 2.59 -9.94 -12.06
CA SER A 23 2.90 -11.33 -11.68
C SER A 23 1.80 -12.30 -12.14
N ARG A 24 0.52 -11.99 -11.89
CA ARG A 24 -0.59 -12.87 -12.31
C ARG A 24 -0.80 -12.89 -13.81
N VAL A 25 -0.75 -11.73 -14.48
CA VAL A 25 -0.94 -11.66 -15.94
C VAL A 25 0.16 -12.41 -16.69
N SER A 26 1.41 -12.32 -16.22
CA SER A 26 2.55 -13.01 -16.85
C SER A 26 2.57 -14.53 -16.62
N GLU A 27 1.67 -15.09 -15.80
CA GLU A 27 1.48 -16.55 -15.70
C GLU A 27 1.01 -17.15 -17.04
N ASN A 28 0.35 -16.35 -17.90
CA ASN A 28 0.06 -16.74 -19.27
C ASN A 28 1.28 -16.47 -20.16
N PRO A 29 1.99 -17.51 -20.65
CA PRO A 29 3.22 -17.32 -21.44
C PRO A 29 2.96 -16.70 -22.83
N ASN A 30 1.70 -16.64 -23.26
CA ASN A 30 1.31 -16.05 -24.55
C ASN A 30 1.09 -14.52 -24.47
N LEU A 31 1.21 -13.92 -23.28
CA LEU A 31 1.10 -12.48 -23.10
C LEU A 31 2.47 -11.90 -22.79
N ARG A 32 2.91 -10.92 -23.58
CA ARG A 32 4.08 -10.12 -23.26
C ARG A 32 3.70 -8.98 -22.33
N VAL A 33 4.24 -8.97 -21.12
CA VAL A 33 3.88 -8.05 -20.04
C VAL A 33 5.03 -7.10 -19.74
N LEU A 34 4.74 -5.81 -19.72
CA LEU A 34 5.66 -4.77 -19.26
C LEU A 34 5.19 -4.19 -17.93
N LEU A 35 6.09 -4.10 -16.97
CA LEU A 35 5.89 -3.33 -15.74
C LEU A 35 6.76 -2.07 -15.75
N LEU A 36 6.15 -0.91 -15.53
CA LEU A 36 6.84 0.38 -15.48
C LEU A 36 6.93 0.88 -14.03
N GLU A 37 8.10 1.39 -13.65
CA GLU A 37 8.34 2.00 -12.34
C GLU A 37 9.17 3.28 -12.48
N ALA A 38 8.77 4.33 -11.76
CA ALA A 38 9.48 5.61 -11.76
C ALA A 38 10.70 5.61 -10.84
N GLY A 39 10.67 4.81 -9.77
CA GLY A 39 11.77 4.58 -8.85
C GLY A 39 12.82 3.57 -9.36
N PRO A 40 13.88 3.32 -8.57
CA PRO A 40 14.82 2.25 -8.84
C PRO A 40 14.17 0.86 -8.73
N ASP A 41 14.79 -0.12 -9.38
CA ASP A 41 14.52 -1.54 -9.20
C ASP A 41 15.76 -2.21 -8.60
N TYR A 42 15.57 -2.95 -7.51
CA TYR A 42 16.60 -3.77 -6.88
C TYR A 42 16.26 -5.23 -7.12
N SER A 43 17.02 -5.87 -8.01
CA SER A 43 16.72 -7.23 -8.47
C SER A 43 17.13 -8.34 -7.53
N ALA A 44 18.00 -8.03 -6.56
CA ALA A 44 18.57 -8.98 -5.62
C ALA A 44 18.58 -8.39 -4.20
N ILE A 45 18.46 -9.25 -3.19
CA ILE A 45 18.37 -8.81 -1.79
C ILE A 45 19.68 -8.16 -1.31
N GLU A 46 20.81 -8.61 -1.86
CA GLU A 46 22.17 -8.13 -1.56
C GLU A 46 22.37 -6.69 -2.00
N THR A 47 21.69 -6.26 -3.06
CA THR A 47 21.74 -4.89 -3.59
C THR A 47 20.59 -4.02 -3.12
N THR A 48 19.59 -4.61 -2.44
CA THR A 48 18.47 -3.87 -1.86
C THR A 48 18.95 -3.12 -0.62
N PRO A 49 18.77 -1.79 -0.52
CA PRO A 49 19.12 -0.98 0.66
C PRO A 49 18.53 -1.51 1.98
N ASP A 50 19.23 -1.26 3.09
CA ASP A 50 18.83 -1.82 4.40
C ASP A 50 17.49 -1.28 4.90
N ASP A 51 17.22 0.00 4.69
CA ASP A 51 15.95 0.66 5.02
C ASP A 51 14.75 0.05 4.28
N LEU A 52 14.95 -0.50 3.08
CA LEU A 52 13.91 -1.24 2.35
C LEU A 52 13.77 -2.69 2.82
N ARG A 53 14.84 -3.30 3.35
CA ARG A 53 14.79 -4.66 3.90
C ARG A 53 14.26 -4.69 5.32
N ASN A 54 14.52 -3.64 6.10
CA ASN A 54 14.21 -3.58 7.52
C ASN A 54 12.77 -3.10 7.76
N GLY A 55 11.89 -4.02 8.12
CA GLY A 55 10.49 -3.77 8.46
C GLY A 55 10.26 -3.30 9.90
N HIS A 56 11.30 -3.02 10.68
CA HIS A 56 11.14 -2.33 11.96
C HIS A 56 10.87 -0.83 11.76
N HIS A 57 11.37 -0.26 10.65
CA HIS A 57 11.27 1.17 10.35
C HIS A 57 10.52 1.40 9.04
N ASN A 58 9.86 2.56 8.94
CA ASN A 58 9.41 3.05 7.64
C ASN A 58 10.61 3.65 6.88
N SER A 59 10.65 3.50 5.55
CA SER A 59 11.64 4.12 4.66
C SER A 59 11.02 5.33 3.96
N GLU A 60 10.97 6.47 4.65
CA GLU A 60 10.19 7.65 4.22
C GLU A 60 11.02 8.74 3.53
N TYR A 61 12.31 8.48 3.25
CA TYR A 61 13.22 9.52 2.75
C TYR A 61 13.91 9.14 1.43
N ASP A 62 14.74 8.09 1.43
CA ASP A 62 15.63 7.78 0.29
C ASP A 62 14.89 7.34 -0.98
N HIS A 63 13.70 6.74 -0.81
CA HIS A 63 12.84 6.27 -1.90
C HIS A 63 11.46 6.91 -1.86
N ASP A 64 11.36 8.16 -1.39
CA ASP A 64 10.10 8.89 -1.32
C ASP A 64 9.81 9.71 -2.60
N TRP A 65 8.52 9.95 -2.87
CA TRP A 65 8.10 10.87 -3.93
C TRP A 65 8.28 12.35 -3.56
N GLY A 66 8.52 12.69 -2.30
CA GLY A 66 8.68 14.05 -1.81
C GLY A 66 7.37 14.85 -1.85
N LEU A 67 6.24 14.17 -1.71
CA LEU A 67 4.92 14.82 -1.77
C LEU A 67 4.61 15.51 -0.45
N ALA A 68 3.79 16.55 -0.56
CA ALA A 68 3.24 17.24 0.59
C ALA A 68 1.77 17.56 0.36
N TYR A 69 1.02 17.69 1.44
CA TYR A 69 -0.39 18.04 1.44
C TYR A 69 -0.68 19.13 2.50
N SER A 70 -1.84 19.74 2.39
CA SER A 70 -2.29 20.80 3.31
C SER A 70 -3.66 20.41 3.84
N PRO A 71 -3.76 19.67 4.97
CA PRO A 71 -5.05 19.23 5.52
C PRO A 71 -5.96 20.41 5.87
N THR A 72 -5.37 21.53 6.31
CA THR A 72 -6.07 22.79 6.56
C THR A 72 -5.25 23.95 6.04
N GLN A 73 -5.88 25.12 5.87
CA GLN A 73 -5.17 26.35 5.51
C GLN A 73 -4.08 26.73 6.53
N SER A 74 -4.27 26.36 7.80
CA SER A 74 -3.32 26.62 8.90
C SER A 74 -2.20 25.59 9.02
N ARG A 75 -2.28 24.47 8.29
CA ARG A 75 -1.28 23.39 8.34
C ARG A 75 -0.76 23.07 6.93
N PRO A 76 -0.12 24.01 6.23
CA PRO A 76 0.40 23.75 4.90
C PRO A 76 1.61 22.80 4.94
N GLY A 77 1.85 22.11 3.82
CA GLY A 77 3.13 21.43 3.56
C GLY A 77 3.43 20.25 4.48
N GLN A 78 2.41 19.57 5.00
CA GLN A 78 2.59 18.32 5.74
C GLN A 78 3.16 17.25 4.80
N PRO A 79 4.17 16.46 5.20
CA PRO A 79 4.69 15.38 4.37
C PRO A 79 3.60 14.36 4.02
N LEU A 80 3.64 13.84 2.80
CA LEU A 80 2.79 12.72 2.35
C LEU A 80 3.66 11.61 1.77
N PRO A 81 4.36 10.82 2.61
CA PRO A 81 5.29 9.81 2.12
C PRO A 81 4.60 8.80 1.20
N ARG A 82 5.20 8.53 0.05
CA ARG A 82 4.78 7.53 -0.93
C ARG A 82 6.01 6.86 -1.51
N GLY A 83 6.03 5.52 -1.52
CA GLY A 83 7.17 4.77 -2.04
C GLY A 83 7.35 4.95 -3.55
N LYS A 84 8.56 5.36 -3.94
CA LYS A 84 9.08 5.50 -5.30
C LYS A 84 10.22 4.52 -5.53
N VAL A 85 9.88 3.24 -5.60
CA VAL A 85 10.77 2.09 -5.80
C VAL A 85 9.91 0.91 -6.25
N THR A 86 10.47 -0.12 -6.87
CA THR A 86 9.74 -1.37 -7.08
C THR A 86 9.24 -1.93 -5.74
N GLY A 87 7.95 -2.28 -5.67
CA GLY A 87 7.21 -2.55 -4.44
C GLY A 87 6.34 -1.36 -3.99
N GLY A 88 6.64 -0.14 -4.46
CA GLY A 88 5.96 1.11 -4.12
C GLY A 88 5.88 1.31 -2.61
N SER A 89 4.74 1.81 -2.12
CA SER A 89 4.54 2.01 -0.68
C SER A 89 4.65 0.72 0.15
N SER A 90 4.46 -0.48 -0.42
CA SER A 90 4.65 -1.74 0.33
C SER A 90 6.13 -2.02 0.68
N ALA A 91 7.06 -1.39 -0.04
CA ALA A 91 8.49 -1.51 0.23
C ALA A 91 8.98 -0.56 1.32
N VAL A 92 8.16 0.41 1.74
CA VAL A 92 8.58 1.49 2.66
C VAL A 92 7.67 1.67 3.87
N ASN A 93 6.47 1.09 3.89
CA ASN A 93 5.48 1.30 4.95
C ASN A 93 5.82 0.57 6.27
N THR A 94 4.84 0.51 7.17
CA THR A 94 4.97 -0.09 8.50
C THR A 94 4.86 -1.61 8.53
N CYS A 95 4.66 -2.27 7.38
CA CYS A 95 4.38 -3.71 7.27
C CYS A 95 3.09 -4.16 7.97
N ILE A 96 2.09 -3.29 8.09
CA ILE A 96 0.76 -3.64 8.60
C ILE A 96 0.02 -4.42 7.52
N PHE A 97 -0.59 -5.54 7.88
CA PHE A 97 -1.38 -6.40 7.00
C PHE A 97 -2.82 -6.53 7.51
N LEU A 98 -3.52 -5.41 7.59
CA LEU A 98 -4.91 -5.34 8.03
C LEU A 98 -5.86 -5.34 6.82
N ARG A 99 -7.05 -5.92 6.98
CA ARG A 99 -8.14 -5.92 5.98
C ARG A 99 -9.25 -4.97 6.41
N GLY A 100 -10.04 -4.52 5.43
CA GLY A 100 -11.35 -3.93 5.70
C GLY A 100 -12.32 -4.98 6.26
N ILE A 101 -13.47 -4.52 6.74
CA ILE A 101 -14.55 -5.39 7.24
C ILE A 101 -15.48 -5.78 6.10
N PRO A 102 -16.25 -6.89 6.21
CA PRO A 102 -17.21 -7.32 5.18
C PRO A 102 -18.10 -6.20 4.64
N GLU A 103 -18.58 -5.33 5.53
CA GLU A 103 -19.49 -4.24 5.26
C GLU A 103 -18.89 -3.19 4.31
N ASP A 104 -17.57 -2.97 4.32
CA ASP A 104 -16.90 -2.05 3.39
C ASP A 104 -17.09 -2.51 1.94
N TYR A 105 -16.97 -3.82 1.72
CA TYR A 105 -17.04 -4.47 0.42
C TYR A 105 -18.49 -4.67 -0.04
N ASP A 106 -19.37 -5.07 0.88
CA ASP A 106 -20.79 -5.18 0.60
C ASP A 106 -21.40 -3.82 0.27
N HIS A 107 -20.94 -2.74 0.91
CA HIS A 107 -21.34 -1.38 0.54
C HIS A 107 -20.91 -1.02 -0.90
N TRP A 108 -19.72 -1.43 -1.36
CA TRP A 108 -19.34 -1.24 -2.77
C TRP A 108 -20.28 -1.96 -3.73
N ALA A 109 -20.75 -3.15 -3.36
CA ALA A 109 -21.74 -3.89 -4.14
C ALA A 109 -23.10 -3.19 -4.17
N GLU A 110 -23.55 -2.63 -3.04
CA GLU A 110 -24.78 -1.81 -2.96
C GLU A 110 -24.71 -0.56 -3.84
N LEU A 111 -23.53 0.05 -3.97
CA LEU A 111 -23.27 1.17 -4.89
C LEU A 111 -23.24 0.77 -6.38
N GLY A 112 -23.47 -0.50 -6.70
CA GLY A 112 -23.58 -1.02 -8.06
C GLY A 112 -22.39 -1.86 -8.53
N ASN A 113 -21.38 -2.10 -7.68
CA ASN A 113 -20.20 -2.90 -8.01
C ASN A 113 -20.37 -4.36 -7.54
N SER A 114 -21.37 -5.06 -8.06
CA SER A 114 -21.81 -6.35 -7.51
C SER A 114 -20.74 -7.45 -7.39
N GLU A 115 -19.65 -7.39 -8.18
CA GLU A 115 -18.52 -8.34 -8.10
C GLU A 115 -17.57 -8.08 -6.92
N TRP A 116 -17.82 -7.02 -6.14
CA TRP A 116 -16.97 -6.57 -5.05
C TRP A 116 -17.56 -6.83 -3.66
N ALA A 117 -18.66 -7.57 -3.54
CA ALA A 117 -19.20 -7.98 -2.25
C ALA A 117 -18.17 -8.84 -1.48
N TRP A 118 -18.25 -8.87 -0.14
CA TRP A 118 -17.30 -9.56 0.73
C TRP A 118 -17.04 -11.00 0.31
N LYS A 119 -18.11 -11.74 0.03
CA LYS A 119 -18.06 -13.14 -0.40
C LYS A 119 -17.25 -13.35 -1.69
N ASP A 120 -17.19 -12.35 -2.57
CA ASP A 120 -16.57 -12.41 -3.89
C ASP A 120 -15.09 -11.95 -3.82
N VAL A 121 -14.75 -11.04 -2.89
CA VAL A 121 -13.37 -10.61 -2.65
C VAL A 121 -12.61 -11.54 -1.69
N LEU A 122 -13.28 -12.22 -0.77
CA LEU A 122 -12.66 -13.12 0.22
C LEU A 122 -11.73 -14.19 -0.41
N PRO A 123 -12.10 -14.87 -1.50
CA PRO A 123 -11.18 -15.80 -2.18
C PRO A 123 -9.88 -15.14 -2.65
N THR A 124 -9.92 -13.84 -3.00
CA THR A 124 -8.72 -13.08 -3.37
C THR A 124 -7.86 -12.76 -2.15
N PHE A 125 -8.44 -12.40 -1.00
CA PHE A 125 -7.69 -12.24 0.25
C PHE A 125 -7.02 -13.55 0.69
N ARG A 126 -7.73 -14.67 0.61
CA ARG A 126 -7.16 -15.99 0.89
C ARG A 126 -6.03 -16.37 -0.08
N ARG A 127 -6.11 -15.96 -1.35
CA ARG A 127 -5.04 -16.22 -2.33
C ARG A 127 -3.85 -15.27 -2.19
N LEU A 128 -4.05 -14.10 -1.59
CA LEU A 128 -3.01 -13.08 -1.38
C LEU A 128 -1.98 -13.53 -0.34
N GLU A 129 -2.43 -14.20 0.71
CA GLU A 129 -1.60 -14.44 1.90
C GLU A 129 -1.18 -15.89 2.13
N ARG A 130 -0.04 -16.03 2.80
CA ARG A 130 0.37 -17.18 3.58
C ARG A 130 0.42 -16.72 5.04
N ASP A 131 -0.71 -16.86 5.73
CA ASP A 131 -0.82 -16.59 7.16
C ASP A 131 -0.20 -17.75 7.95
N LEU A 132 0.78 -17.42 8.79
CA LEU A 132 1.53 -18.40 9.59
C LEU A 132 0.82 -18.79 10.88
N ASP A 133 -0.18 -18.01 11.31
CA ASP A 133 -0.87 -18.21 12.59
C ASP A 133 -2.28 -18.77 12.41
N TYR A 134 -3.00 -18.32 11.36
CA TYR A 134 -4.41 -18.67 11.10
C TYR A 134 -4.67 -19.25 9.72
N GLY A 135 -3.64 -19.72 9.01
CA GLY A 135 -3.77 -20.23 7.64
C GLY A 135 -4.71 -21.43 7.43
N ASP A 136 -5.17 -22.06 8.50
CA ASP A 136 -6.17 -23.14 8.50
C ASP A 136 -7.62 -22.65 8.64
N GLN A 137 -7.82 -21.38 9.01
CA GLN A 137 -9.14 -20.79 9.17
C GLN A 137 -9.80 -20.50 7.81
N ALA A 138 -11.14 -20.50 7.79
CA ALA A 138 -11.92 -20.42 6.55
C ALA A 138 -11.72 -19.10 5.78
N HIS A 139 -11.45 -18.00 6.48
CA HIS A 139 -11.21 -16.67 5.92
C HIS A 139 -9.74 -16.36 5.64
N HIS A 140 -8.84 -17.33 5.84
CA HIS A 140 -7.40 -17.18 5.66
C HIS A 140 -6.82 -18.01 4.51
N GLY A 141 -5.62 -17.59 4.10
CA GLY A 141 -4.76 -18.27 3.14
C GLY A 141 -3.50 -18.82 3.78
N ASN A 142 -2.96 -19.92 3.24
CA ASN A 142 -1.71 -20.53 3.72
C ASN A 142 -0.64 -20.70 2.62
N ALA A 143 -0.90 -20.21 1.41
CA ALA A 143 -0.06 -20.46 0.24
C ALA A 143 0.16 -19.24 -0.65
N GLY A 144 -0.43 -18.09 -0.30
CA GLY A 144 -0.24 -16.84 -1.01
C GLY A 144 1.19 -16.28 -0.86
N PRO A 145 1.58 -15.37 -1.75
CA PRO A 145 2.93 -14.81 -1.76
C PRO A 145 3.23 -13.89 -0.57
N MET A 146 2.23 -13.22 0.00
CA MET A 146 2.42 -12.34 1.15
C MET A 146 2.45 -13.17 2.43
N THR A 147 3.63 -13.32 3.05
CA THR A 147 3.71 -14.00 4.34
C THR A 147 3.27 -13.06 5.45
N VAL A 148 2.36 -13.53 6.30
CA VAL A 148 1.75 -12.75 7.38
C VAL A 148 1.98 -13.49 8.69
N ARG A 149 2.30 -12.73 9.74
CA ARG A 149 2.40 -13.24 11.10
C ARG A 149 1.97 -12.19 12.12
N ARG A 150 1.72 -12.63 13.34
CA ARG A 150 1.48 -11.82 14.52
C ARG A 150 2.63 -12.03 15.51
N TYR A 151 2.78 -11.09 16.45
CA TYR A 151 3.73 -11.26 17.55
C TYR A 151 3.04 -12.05 18.67
N PRO A 152 3.56 -13.21 19.08
CA PRO A 152 3.09 -13.85 20.32
C PRO A 152 3.44 -12.95 21.52
N HIS A 153 2.72 -13.11 22.62
CA HIS A 153 2.83 -12.22 23.78
C HIS A 153 4.28 -12.08 24.30
N ASN A 154 5.07 -13.15 24.28
CA ASN A 154 6.46 -13.16 24.74
C ASN A 154 7.45 -12.45 23.78
N GLU A 155 7.01 -12.04 22.59
CA GLU A 155 7.79 -11.23 21.64
C GLU A 155 7.35 -9.76 21.64
N LEU A 156 6.31 -9.40 22.40
CA LEU A 156 5.87 -8.02 22.53
C LEU A 156 6.85 -7.20 23.39
N THR A 157 7.10 -5.96 23.00
CA THR A 157 7.80 -5.01 23.86
C THR A 157 6.95 -4.72 25.10
N ASP A 158 7.59 -4.24 26.17
CA ASP A 158 6.90 -3.90 27.41
C ASP A 158 5.80 -2.86 27.19
N LEU A 159 6.00 -1.91 26.27
CA LEU A 159 4.97 -0.92 25.89
C LEU A 159 3.74 -1.59 25.26
N HIS A 160 3.95 -2.57 24.40
CA HIS A 160 2.85 -3.30 23.75
C HIS A 160 2.13 -4.25 24.72
N GLN A 161 2.84 -4.86 25.67
CA GLN A 161 2.21 -5.63 26.75
C GLN A 161 1.38 -4.74 27.68
N ALA A 162 1.89 -3.56 28.04
CA ALA A 162 1.17 -2.58 28.83
C ALA A 162 -0.08 -2.06 28.10
N PHE A 163 0.02 -1.84 26.78
CA PHE A 163 -1.11 -1.45 25.94
C PHE A 163 -2.25 -2.49 25.97
N LEU A 164 -1.93 -3.77 25.79
CA LEU A 164 -2.94 -4.84 25.87
C LEU A 164 -3.52 -4.99 27.28
N SER A 165 -2.69 -4.88 28.33
CA SER A 165 -3.16 -4.92 29.72
C SER A 165 -4.11 -3.77 30.02
N THR A 166 -3.80 -2.57 29.54
CA THR A 166 -4.66 -1.39 29.69
C THR A 166 -5.98 -1.56 28.93
N ALA A 167 -5.96 -2.17 27.74
CA ALA A 167 -7.18 -2.43 26.99
C ALA A 167 -8.12 -3.42 27.73
N ASP A 168 -7.55 -4.46 28.35
CA ASP A 168 -8.28 -5.42 29.21
C ASP A 168 -8.88 -4.72 30.45
N GLU A 169 -8.11 -3.86 31.13
CA GLU A 169 -8.60 -3.04 32.25
C GLU A 169 -9.75 -2.10 31.87
N LEU A 170 -9.85 -1.73 30.59
CA LEU A 170 -10.91 -0.91 30.02
C LEU A 170 -12.06 -1.74 29.40
N ASP A 171 -12.12 -3.04 29.69
CA ASP A 171 -13.14 -3.99 29.24
C ASP A 171 -13.19 -4.20 27.72
N TYR A 172 -12.10 -3.91 26.98
CA TYR A 172 -11.99 -4.31 25.58
C TYR A 172 -11.60 -5.78 25.48
N PRO A 173 -12.31 -6.59 24.69
CA PRO A 173 -11.99 -8.01 24.56
C PRO A 173 -10.65 -8.20 23.85
N PHE A 174 -10.00 -9.32 24.16
CA PHE A 174 -8.81 -9.74 23.43
C PHE A 174 -9.20 -10.30 22.06
N ALA A 175 -8.66 -9.70 21.00
CA ALA A 175 -8.84 -10.11 19.61
C ALA A 175 -7.53 -10.69 19.06
N PRO A 176 -7.35 -12.02 19.08
CA PRO A 176 -6.10 -12.67 18.72
C PRO A 176 -5.85 -12.65 17.20
N ASP A 177 -6.88 -12.36 16.40
CA ASP A 177 -6.82 -12.16 14.96
C ASP A 177 -7.62 -10.92 14.56
N GLN A 178 -6.93 -9.86 14.12
CA GLN A 178 -7.56 -8.61 13.70
C GLN A 178 -8.13 -8.65 12.28
N ASN A 179 -7.87 -9.74 11.53
CA ASN A 179 -8.42 -10.00 10.20
C ASN A 179 -9.60 -10.99 10.20
N ASP A 180 -10.02 -11.45 11.38
CA ASP A 180 -11.29 -12.14 11.56
C ASP A 180 -12.44 -11.15 11.29
N PRO A 181 -13.39 -11.47 10.40
CA PRO A 181 -14.52 -10.60 10.06
C PRO A 181 -15.32 -10.07 11.26
N ASP A 182 -15.36 -10.84 12.34
CA ASP A 182 -16.14 -10.55 13.55
C ASP A 182 -15.27 -9.98 14.70
N ALA A 183 -13.96 -9.86 14.50
CA ALA A 183 -13.06 -9.36 15.55
C ALA A 183 -13.28 -7.89 15.88
N TRP A 184 -13.20 -7.57 17.16
CA TRP A 184 -13.08 -6.23 17.71
C TRP A 184 -12.33 -6.30 19.05
N GLY A 185 -11.82 -5.17 19.53
CA GLY A 185 -11.01 -5.09 20.73
C GLY A 185 -9.51 -5.08 20.43
N ALA A 186 -8.71 -5.46 21.42
CA ALA A 186 -7.25 -5.29 21.39
C ALA A 186 -6.51 -6.60 21.17
N GLY A 187 -5.43 -6.57 20.40
CA GLY A 187 -4.59 -7.74 20.22
C GLY A 187 -3.39 -7.51 19.31
N PRO A 188 -2.69 -8.59 18.94
CA PRO A 188 -1.52 -8.50 18.09
C PRO A 188 -1.92 -8.12 16.67
N GLN A 189 -1.19 -7.19 16.09
CA GLN A 189 -1.43 -6.73 14.72
C GLN A 189 -0.82 -7.72 13.71
N PRO A 190 -1.55 -8.09 12.64
CA PRO A 190 -0.99 -8.87 11.55
C PRO A 190 0.04 -8.05 10.76
N MET A 191 1.22 -8.64 10.56
CA MET A 191 2.35 -7.97 9.92
C MET A 191 2.92 -8.81 8.77
N ASN A 192 3.26 -8.16 7.65
CA ASN A 192 3.97 -8.77 6.52
C ASN A 192 5.50 -8.61 6.63
N LYS A 193 6.09 -9.17 7.70
CA LYS A 193 7.54 -9.23 7.94
C LYS A 193 7.94 -10.46 8.75
N LEU A 194 9.17 -10.93 8.56
CA LEU A 194 9.76 -12.04 9.31
C LEU A 194 10.97 -11.55 10.11
N GLY A 195 10.77 -11.33 11.41
CA GLY A 195 11.74 -10.58 12.21
C GLY A 195 11.89 -9.17 11.66
N GLN A 196 13.13 -8.79 11.34
CA GLN A 196 13.42 -7.51 10.68
C GLN A 196 13.14 -7.54 9.18
N LEU A 197 13.01 -8.70 8.53
CA LEU A 197 12.90 -8.75 7.08
C LEU A 197 11.48 -8.40 6.62
N ARG A 198 11.35 -7.28 5.91
CA ARG A 198 10.14 -6.84 5.22
C ARG A 198 9.73 -7.81 4.10
N VAL A 199 8.45 -8.12 4.01
CA VAL A 199 7.86 -8.86 2.88
C VAL A 199 7.05 -7.89 2.01
N SER A 200 7.71 -7.19 1.09
CA SER A 200 7.07 -6.26 0.15
C SER A 200 6.56 -6.98 -1.10
N THR A 201 5.77 -6.30 -1.95
CA THR A 201 5.38 -6.88 -3.24
C THR A 201 6.56 -7.07 -4.20
N ALA A 202 7.68 -6.37 -4.00
CA ALA A 202 8.90 -6.62 -4.77
C ALA A 202 9.52 -7.99 -4.43
N SER A 203 9.65 -8.33 -3.14
CA SER A 203 10.22 -9.62 -2.74
C SER A 203 9.25 -10.78 -2.92
N SER A 204 7.95 -10.57 -2.70
CA SER A 204 6.95 -11.64 -2.75
C SER A 204 6.38 -11.92 -4.15
N TYR A 205 6.19 -10.89 -4.98
CA TYR A 205 5.58 -11.03 -6.31
C TYR A 205 6.56 -10.86 -7.47
N LEU A 206 7.52 -9.93 -7.37
CA LEU A 206 8.43 -9.65 -8.48
C LEU A 206 9.63 -10.59 -8.51
N ALA A 207 10.28 -10.85 -7.36
CA ALA A 207 11.46 -11.71 -7.31
C ALA A 207 11.25 -13.09 -7.98
N PRO A 208 10.11 -13.81 -7.78
CA PRO A 208 9.89 -15.11 -8.41
C PRO A 208 9.68 -15.08 -9.93
N ILE A 209 9.27 -13.94 -10.50
CA ILE A 209 8.87 -13.85 -11.91
C ILE A 209 9.94 -13.25 -12.82
N ARG A 210 11.06 -12.75 -12.28
CA ARG A 210 12.10 -12.04 -13.06
C ARG A 210 12.69 -12.84 -14.20
N LEU A 211 12.67 -14.17 -14.11
CA LEU A 211 13.21 -15.07 -15.14
C LEU A 211 12.18 -15.49 -16.18
N ARG A 212 10.93 -15.00 -16.10
CA ARG A 212 9.91 -15.30 -17.10
C ARG A 212 10.26 -14.60 -18.42
N PRO A 213 10.35 -15.33 -19.56
CA PRO A 213 10.77 -14.75 -20.84
C PRO A 213 9.75 -13.77 -21.44
N ASN A 214 8.52 -13.75 -20.92
CA ASN A 214 7.43 -12.89 -21.37
C ASN A 214 7.19 -11.67 -20.45
N PHE A 215 8.10 -11.39 -19.52
CA PHE A 215 7.95 -10.32 -18.53
C PHE A 215 9.17 -9.39 -18.52
N ASP A 216 8.91 -8.10 -18.72
CA ASP A 216 9.93 -7.04 -18.72
C ASP A 216 9.61 -6.02 -17.61
N ILE A 217 10.65 -5.49 -16.94
CA ILE A 217 10.55 -4.34 -16.02
C ILE A 217 11.39 -3.20 -16.61
N ILE A 218 10.80 -2.01 -16.70
CA ILE A 218 11.54 -0.77 -16.92
C ILE A 218 11.38 0.10 -15.68
N SER A 219 12.48 0.25 -14.95
CA SER A 219 12.59 1.14 -13.80
C SER A 219 13.16 2.50 -14.19
N ARG A 220 13.14 3.46 -13.25
CA ARG A 220 13.58 4.85 -13.46
C ARG A 220 12.91 5.50 -14.68
N ALA A 221 11.65 5.15 -14.91
CA ALA A 221 10.85 5.60 -16.04
C ALA A 221 9.50 6.15 -15.54
N SER A 222 9.32 7.47 -15.65
CA SER A 222 8.08 8.13 -15.22
C SER A 222 7.06 8.13 -16.35
N THR A 223 5.92 7.46 -16.15
CA THR A 223 4.84 7.49 -17.14
C THR A 223 4.12 8.84 -17.13
N THR A 224 4.10 9.53 -18.26
CA THR A 224 3.48 10.84 -18.39
C THR A 224 2.00 10.71 -18.72
N ARG A 225 1.64 9.94 -19.75
CA ARG A 225 0.26 9.80 -20.22
C ARG A 225 0.04 8.47 -20.94
N VAL A 226 -1.22 8.07 -21.04
CA VAL A 226 -1.70 7.03 -21.95
C VAL A 226 -1.85 7.63 -23.34
N ILE A 227 -1.37 6.91 -24.35
CA ILE A 227 -1.52 7.29 -25.74
C ILE A 227 -2.82 6.69 -26.26
N LEU A 228 -3.71 7.53 -26.79
CA LEU A 228 -5.01 7.11 -27.30
C LEU A 228 -5.06 7.20 -28.83
N LYS A 229 -5.63 6.18 -29.47
CA LYS A 229 -5.97 6.17 -30.89
C LYS A 229 -7.45 5.80 -31.05
N HIS A 230 -8.26 6.72 -31.59
CA HIS A 230 -9.72 6.56 -31.68
C HIS A 230 -10.36 6.17 -30.33
N LYS A 231 -9.97 6.85 -29.25
CA LYS A 231 -10.41 6.57 -27.86
C LYS A 231 -10.06 5.18 -27.32
N LYS A 232 -9.14 4.46 -27.96
CA LYS A 232 -8.56 3.21 -27.44
C LYS A 232 -7.12 3.44 -27.00
N ALA A 233 -6.72 2.86 -25.87
CA ALA A 233 -5.32 2.84 -25.46
C ALA A 233 -4.47 2.16 -26.53
N ALA A 234 -3.33 2.76 -26.86
CA ALA A 234 -2.36 2.26 -27.84
C ALA A 234 -0.96 2.11 -27.25
N GLY A 235 -0.79 2.46 -25.97
CA GLY A 235 0.50 2.50 -25.29
C GLY A 235 0.58 3.61 -24.26
N VAL A 236 1.79 3.91 -23.83
CA VAL A 236 2.11 4.98 -22.89
C VAL A 236 3.32 5.76 -23.36
N GLU A 237 3.38 7.01 -22.93
CA GLU A 237 4.55 7.87 -23.03
C GLU A 237 5.27 7.88 -21.67
N ILE A 238 6.59 7.74 -21.70
CA ILE A 238 7.45 7.75 -20.51
C ILE A 238 8.57 8.78 -20.66
N ILE A 239 9.03 9.31 -19.53
CA ILE A 239 10.28 10.05 -19.41
C ILE A 239 11.31 9.13 -18.74
N GLN A 240 12.44 8.92 -19.39
CA GLN A 240 13.55 8.11 -18.87
C GLN A 240 14.44 8.94 -17.92
N SER A 241 15.35 8.28 -17.21
CA SER A 241 16.26 8.93 -16.26
C SER A 241 17.18 9.99 -16.88
N ASP A 242 17.46 9.90 -18.18
CA ASP A 242 18.24 10.88 -18.93
C ASP A 242 17.41 12.07 -19.44
N GLY A 243 16.11 12.11 -19.11
CA GLY A 243 15.16 13.13 -19.56
C GLY A 243 14.57 12.90 -20.94
N SER A 244 15.00 11.86 -21.67
CA SER A 244 14.45 11.53 -22.97
C SER A 244 13.00 11.02 -22.85
N THR A 245 12.18 11.35 -23.84
CA THR A 245 10.80 10.86 -23.93
C THR A 245 10.74 9.66 -24.86
N LYS A 246 10.05 8.60 -24.43
CA LYS A 246 9.86 7.38 -25.22
C LYS A 246 8.39 6.96 -25.24
N THR A 247 7.91 6.51 -26.40
CA THR A 247 6.60 5.85 -26.54
C THR A 247 6.78 4.34 -26.49
N ILE A 248 5.96 3.67 -25.68
CA ILE A 248 5.90 2.21 -25.61
C ILE A 248 4.50 1.76 -26.01
N ARG A 249 4.41 0.88 -27.02
CA ARG A 249 3.13 0.40 -27.55
C ARG A 249 2.60 -0.77 -26.71
N GLY A 250 1.30 -0.74 -26.43
CA GLY A 250 0.60 -1.75 -25.63
C GLY A 250 -0.84 -1.94 -26.09
N ARG A 251 -1.37 -3.17 -26.02
CA ARG A 251 -2.78 -3.44 -26.36
C ARG A 251 -3.73 -3.12 -25.20
N LEU A 252 -3.32 -3.45 -23.98
CA LEU A 252 -4.00 -3.11 -22.73
C LEU A 252 -3.05 -2.31 -21.85
N VAL A 253 -3.53 -1.22 -21.27
CA VAL A 253 -2.79 -0.42 -20.29
C VAL A 253 -3.58 -0.44 -18.99
N VAL A 254 -2.94 -0.86 -17.90
CA VAL A 254 -3.52 -0.86 -16.55
C VAL A 254 -2.74 0.12 -15.68
N LEU A 255 -3.42 1.13 -15.14
CA LEU A 255 -2.81 2.14 -14.29
C LEU A 255 -2.84 1.67 -12.83
N CYS A 256 -1.66 1.49 -12.25
CA CYS A 256 -1.43 1.09 -10.86
C CYS A 256 -0.48 2.08 -10.16
N ALA A 257 -0.51 3.36 -10.54
CA ALA A 257 0.39 4.40 -10.04
C ALA A 257 -0.02 4.96 -8.66
N GLY A 258 -0.94 4.29 -7.97
CA GLY A 258 -1.54 4.73 -6.69
C GLY A 258 -2.59 5.83 -6.87
N ALA A 259 -3.32 6.12 -5.78
CA ALA A 259 -4.43 7.08 -5.75
C ALA A 259 -4.00 8.51 -6.13
N ILE A 260 -2.74 8.88 -5.87
CA ILE A 260 -2.25 10.24 -6.13
C ILE A 260 -1.80 10.44 -7.58
N HIS A 261 -1.06 9.49 -8.18
CA HIS A 261 -0.50 9.70 -9.51
C HIS A 261 -1.39 9.20 -10.65
N THR A 262 -2.27 8.21 -10.42
CA THR A 262 -3.16 7.67 -11.45
C THR A 262 -4.08 8.76 -12.05
N PRO A 263 -4.77 9.61 -11.25
CA PRO A 263 -5.58 10.69 -11.80
C PRO A 263 -4.75 11.68 -12.64
N GLY A 264 -3.52 12.00 -12.21
CA GLY A 264 -2.64 12.88 -12.97
C GLY A 264 -2.25 12.32 -14.35
N ILE A 265 -2.05 11.01 -14.46
CA ILE A 265 -1.80 10.34 -15.74
C ILE A 265 -3.06 10.43 -16.63
N LEU A 266 -4.25 10.17 -16.08
CA LEU A 266 -5.52 10.26 -16.82
C LEU A 266 -5.77 11.68 -17.35
N LEU A 267 -5.59 12.70 -16.50
CA LEU A 267 -5.75 14.10 -16.89
C LEU A 267 -4.81 14.49 -18.03
N ARG A 268 -3.52 14.13 -17.95
CA ARG A 268 -2.55 14.36 -19.06
C ARG A 268 -2.84 13.53 -20.31
N SER A 269 -3.72 12.54 -20.22
CA SER A 269 -4.20 11.73 -21.34
C SER A 269 -5.48 12.29 -21.98
N GLY A 270 -6.01 13.42 -21.47
CA GLY A 270 -7.28 13.99 -21.91
C GLY A 270 -8.51 13.27 -21.35
N ILE A 271 -8.37 12.53 -20.24
CA ILE A 271 -9.46 11.82 -19.56
C ILE A 271 -9.67 12.46 -18.18
N GLY A 272 -10.80 13.12 -17.99
CA GLY A 272 -11.16 13.76 -16.71
C GLY A 272 -12.17 14.89 -16.89
N PRO A 273 -12.45 15.68 -15.85
CA PRO A 273 -13.41 16.78 -15.94
C PRO A 273 -12.94 17.81 -16.98
N ILE A 274 -13.83 18.19 -17.92
CA ILE A 274 -13.50 19.17 -18.97
C ILE A 274 -12.88 20.46 -18.41
N ALA A 275 -13.40 20.96 -17.29
CA ALA A 275 -12.90 22.18 -16.65
C ALA A 275 -11.43 22.05 -16.22
N ASP A 276 -11.05 20.91 -15.64
CA ASP A 276 -9.67 20.64 -15.22
C ASP A 276 -8.74 20.44 -16.41
N LEU A 277 -9.19 19.70 -17.43
CA LEU A 277 -8.42 19.50 -18.66
C LEU A 277 -8.11 20.83 -19.36
N ASN A 278 -9.10 21.72 -19.47
CA ASN A 278 -8.93 23.06 -20.01
C ASN A 278 -7.97 23.91 -19.16
N ARG A 279 -8.08 23.84 -17.82
CA ARG A 279 -7.21 24.55 -16.89
C ARG A 279 -5.73 24.18 -17.06
N ILE A 280 -5.44 22.91 -17.32
CA ILE A 280 -4.07 22.41 -17.56
C ILE A 280 -3.68 22.39 -19.04
N LYS A 281 -4.52 22.93 -19.93
CA LYS A 281 -4.29 23.02 -21.39
C LYS A 281 -4.06 21.67 -22.07
N VAL A 282 -4.86 20.66 -21.69
CA VAL A 282 -4.90 19.34 -22.34
C VAL A 282 -6.20 19.20 -23.12
N ASP A 283 -6.10 18.80 -24.39
CA ASP A 283 -7.28 18.58 -25.24
C ASP A 283 -8.18 17.46 -24.67
N PRO A 284 -9.48 17.74 -24.40
CA PRO A 284 -10.38 16.73 -23.88
C PRO A 284 -10.66 15.60 -24.86
N VAL A 285 -10.52 14.35 -24.40
CA VAL A 285 -10.84 13.13 -25.16
C VAL A 285 -12.12 12.47 -24.64
N VAL A 286 -12.23 12.37 -23.31
CA VAL A 286 -13.41 11.84 -22.61
C VAL A 286 -13.64 12.66 -21.35
N ASP A 287 -14.86 13.17 -21.18
CA ASP A 287 -15.27 13.84 -19.95
C ASP A 287 -15.61 12.80 -18.88
N VAL A 288 -14.82 12.78 -17.81
CA VAL A 288 -15.00 11.86 -16.67
C VAL A 288 -14.89 12.67 -15.38
N PRO A 289 -16.02 13.21 -14.87
CA PRO A 289 -16.02 14.10 -13.71
C PRO A 289 -15.41 13.51 -12.43
N GLY A 290 -15.40 12.17 -12.29
CA GLY A 290 -14.83 11.51 -11.12
C GLY A 290 -13.30 11.51 -11.04
N VAL A 291 -12.58 11.76 -12.15
CA VAL A 291 -11.10 11.68 -12.14
C VAL A 291 -10.52 12.79 -11.26
N GLY A 292 -9.80 12.40 -10.22
CA GLY A 292 -9.15 13.32 -9.27
C GLY A 292 -10.06 13.83 -8.16
N ASN A 293 -11.32 13.36 -8.11
CA ASN A 293 -12.28 13.67 -7.05
C ASN A 293 -12.40 12.51 -6.05
N TYR A 294 -13.13 12.75 -4.95
CA TYR A 294 -13.41 11.77 -3.89
C TYR A 294 -12.14 11.16 -3.25
N LEU A 295 -11.08 11.95 -3.10
CA LEU A 295 -9.91 11.54 -2.32
C LEU A 295 -10.30 11.43 -0.85
N ALA A 296 -10.14 10.24 -0.28
CA ALA A 296 -10.26 9.96 1.14
C ALA A 296 -8.93 9.46 1.68
N ASP A 297 -8.68 9.70 2.97
CA ASP A 297 -7.53 9.22 3.73
C ASP A 297 -7.95 9.11 5.20
N HIS A 298 -7.23 8.35 6.01
CA HIS A 298 -7.59 8.12 7.42
C HIS A 298 -6.90 9.19 8.31
N PRO A 299 -7.66 10.14 8.91
CA PRO A 299 -7.06 11.14 9.77
C PRO A 299 -6.67 10.54 11.12
N ALA A 300 -5.43 10.79 11.56
CA ALA A 300 -4.92 10.35 12.85
C ALA A 300 -4.66 11.53 13.79
N LEU A 301 -5.07 11.38 15.06
CA LEU A 301 -4.63 12.21 16.16
C LEU A 301 -3.48 11.49 16.88
N PHE A 302 -2.34 12.15 16.93
CA PHE A 302 -1.11 11.58 17.45
C PHE A 302 -0.74 12.19 18.81
N VAL A 303 -0.54 11.35 19.83
CA VAL A 303 -0.06 11.73 21.16
C VAL A 303 1.36 11.24 21.35
N MET A 304 2.30 12.16 21.53
CA MET A 304 3.69 11.86 21.91
C MET A 304 3.78 11.72 23.43
N CYS A 305 4.34 10.61 23.89
CA CYS A 305 4.51 10.30 25.30
C CYS A 305 5.98 10.16 25.66
N GLN A 306 6.40 10.85 26.71
CA GLN A 306 7.75 10.69 27.29
C GLN A 306 7.71 9.56 28.32
N PRO A 307 8.51 8.50 28.18
CA PRO A 307 8.57 7.43 29.16
C PRO A 307 9.30 7.91 30.43
N SER A 308 8.91 7.38 31.58
CA SER A 308 9.70 7.55 32.82
C SER A 308 10.99 6.72 32.82
N HIS A 309 11.04 5.70 31.97
CA HIS A 309 12.10 4.72 31.82
C HIS A 309 12.53 4.67 30.34
N ASN A 310 13.65 5.29 30.01
CA ASN A 310 14.10 5.46 28.62
C ASN A 310 14.39 4.12 27.92
N GLU A 311 14.75 3.09 28.67
CA GLU A 311 15.01 1.73 28.20
C GLU A 311 13.79 1.05 27.55
N LEU A 312 12.58 1.56 27.79
CA LEU A 312 11.34 1.08 27.18
C LEU A 312 11.20 1.46 25.70
N VAL A 313 11.96 2.46 25.24
CA VAL A 313 11.88 3.01 23.88
C VAL A 313 13.21 2.75 23.17
N GLN A 314 13.26 1.68 22.38
CA GLN A 314 14.46 1.31 21.62
C GLN A 314 14.15 1.25 20.13
N ARG A 315 14.89 2.01 19.32
CA ARG A 315 14.66 2.11 17.87
C ARG A 315 15.00 0.84 17.10
N ASN A 316 15.77 -0.08 17.67
CA ASN A 316 16.01 -1.38 17.05
C ASN A 316 14.82 -2.36 17.20
N GLN A 317 13.79 -2.01 17.97
CA GLN A 317 12.56 -2.79 18.14
C GLN A 317 11.55 -2.52 17.02
N PRO A 318 10.51 -3.37 16.84
CA PRO A 318 9.42 -3.08 15.93
C PRO A 318 8.68 -1.78 16.31
N ILE A 319 8.39 -0.92 15.32
CA ILE A 319 7.62 0.31 15.56
C ILE A 319 6.19 0.03 16.07
N ILE A 320 5.55 -1.06 15.62
CA ILE A 320 4.19 -1.44 16.00
C ILE A 320 4.07 -2.96 16.09
N GLN A 321 3.30 -3.46 17.06
CA GLN A 321 3.00 -4.88 17.28
C GLN A 321 1.55 -5.15 17.67
N THR A 322 0.81 -4.18 18.19
CA THR A 322 -0.57 -4.34 18.67
C THR A 322 -1.45 -3.21 18.17
N ILE A 323 -2.75 -3.46 18.17
CA ILE A 323 -3.81 -2.53 17.76
C ILE A 323 -5.03 -2.75 18.66
N LEU A 324 -5.83 -1.70 18.84
CA LEU A 324 -7.19 -1.77 19.37
C LEU A 324 -8.16 -1.25 18.30
N ARG A 325 -9.14 -2.04 17.89
CA ARG A 325 -10.22 -1.62 16.99
C ARG A 325 -11.54 -1.64 17.72
N TYR A 326 -12.32 -0.56 17.63
CA TYR A 326 -13.59 -0.46 18.34
C TYR A 326 -14.56 0.46 17.60
N THR A 327 -15.83 0.42 18.01
CA THR A 327 -16.85 1.33 17.48
C THR A 327 -17.00 2.51 18.44
N SER A 328 -16.92 3.72 17.91
CA SER A 328 -17.08 4.97 18.65
C SER A 328 -18.49 5.08 19.24
N ALA A 329 -18.64 5.96 20.23
CA ALA A 329 -19.96 6.24 20.81
C ALA A 329 -20.94 6.88 19.79
N GLU A 330 -20.41 7.55 18.76
CA GLU A 330 -21.22 8.11 17.66
C GLU A 330 -21.73 7.02 16.71
N ASN A 331 -21.09 5.83 16.71
CA ASN A 331 -21.50 4.63 15.99
C ASN A 331 -21.78 4.91 14.50
N ILE A 332 -20.82 5.58 13.84
CA ILE A 332 -20.94 5.97 12.43
C ILE A 332 -20.93 4.72 11.54
N SER A 333 -20.00 3.81 11.83
CA SER A 333 -19.90 2.47 11.25
C SER A 333 -19.25 1.53 12.26
N ARG A 334 -19.41 0.22 12.05
CA ARG A 334 -18.72 -0.78 12.86
C ARG A 334 -17.21 -0.62 12.69
N LEU A 335 -16.48 -0.56 13.80
CA LEU A 335 -15.02 -0.40 13.81
C LEU A 335 -14.53 0.90 13.15
N ASP A 336 -15.28 2.00 13.30
CA ASP A 336 -14.92 3.35 12.84
C ASP A 336 -13.67 3.94 13.54
N MET A 337 -13.17 3.29 14.60
CA MET A 337 -11.99 3.74 15.33
C MET A 337 -10.93 2.64 15.46
N GLN A 338 -9.67 3.07 15.30
CA GLN A 338 -8.51 2.29 15.71
C GLN A 338 -7.57 3.10 16.61
N ILE A 339 -6.87 2.41 17.52
CA ILE A 339 -5.78 2.95 18.32
C ILE A 339 -4.54 2.11 18.09
N GLU A 340 -3.47 2.77 17.66
CA GLU A 340 -2.16 2.20 17.45
C GLU A 340 -1.19 2.64 18.53
N GLN A 341 -0.47 1.67 19.12
CA GLN A 341 0.67 1.92 19.99
C GLN A 341 1.94 1.91 19.15
N LEU A 342 2.74 2.98 19.21
CA LEU A 342 4.04 3.05 18.55
C LEU A 342 5.15 2.93 19.59
N THR A 343 6.07 2.00 19.41
CA THR A 343 7.22 1.78 20.31
C THR A 343 8.13 3.00 20.39
N TYR A 344 8.32 3.72 19.29
CA TYR A 344 9.13 4.93 19.24
C TYR A 344 8.61 5.94 18.21
N VAL A 345 8.84 7.23 18.44
CA VAL A 345 8.55 8.34 17.52
C VAL A 345 9.52 9.51 17.70
N GLY A 346 9.49 10.47 16.77
CA GLY A 346 10.29 11.69 16.84
C GLY A 346 11.74 11.49 16.39
N ARG A 347 12.65 12.35 16.86
CA ARG A 347 14.09 12.34 16.52
C ARG A 347 14.90 11.47 17.47
N ASP A 348 16.13 11.12 17.06
CA ASP A 348 16.99 10.14 17.74
C ASP A 348 17.46 10.56 19.14
N ASP A 349 17.40 11.86 19.45
CA ASP A 349 17.93 12.44 20.68
C ASP A 349 17.01 12.34 21.89
N ASN A 350 15.74 11.94 21.70
CA ASN A 350 14.80 11.78 22.80
C ASN A 350 13.93 10.52 22.64
N PRO A 351 13.89 9.62 23.64
CA PRO A 351 13.02 8.45 23.61
C PRO A 351 11.57 8.91 23.84
N TYR A 352 10.80 9.02 22.78
CA TYR A 352 9.35 9.18 22.85
C TYR A 352 8.68 7.95 22.25
N PHE A 353 7.56 7.52 22.84
CA PHE A 353 6.65 6.58 22.23
C PHE A 353 5.36 7.29 21.82
N GLY A 354 4.52 6.61 21.05
CA GLY A 354 3.32 7.18 20.47
C GLY A 354 2.06 6.41 20.78
N ILE A 355 0.95 7.12 20.89
CA ILE A 355 -0.39 6.55 20.73
C ILE A 355 -1.08 7.34 19.62
N ALA A 356 -1.56 6.66 18.60
CA ALA A 356 -2.30 7.26 17.49
C ALA A 356 -3.73 6.76 17.50
N ALA A 357 -4.69 7.67 17.65
CA ALA A 357 -6.10 7.38 17.40
C ALA A 357 -6.42 7.73 15.95
N VAL A 358 -6.92 6.78 15.17
CA VAL A 358 -7.19 6.95 13.75
C VAL A 358 -8.67 6.68 13.50
N LEU A 359 -9.27 7.54 12.68
CA LEU A 359 -10.62 7.35 12.15
C LEU A 359 -10.55 6.52 10.86
N GLU A 360 -11.33 5.46 10.80
CA GLU A 360 -11.49 4.59 9.61
C GLU A 360 -12.60 5.08 8.66
#